data_AF-A0A369SLZ4-F1
#
_entry.id   AF-A0A369SLZ4-F1
#
_cell.length_a   1.000
_cell.length_b   1.000
_cell.length_c   1.000
_cell.angle_alpha   90.00
_cell.angle_beta   90.00
_cell.angle_gamma   90.00
#
_symmetry.space_group_name_H-M   'P 1'
#
loop_
_entity.id
_entity.type
_entity.pdbx_description
1 polymer ?
#
loop_
_entity_poly.entity_id
_entity_poly.type
_entity_poly.pdbx_seq_one_letter_code
_entity_poly.pdbx_strand_id
1 'polypeptide(L)'
;MAPKHKLLTCCDRAQIMAFDEAGWTRQKIANRMKVSKRTIQRIVKRFQGQRSFKIQKFKTGRKRKTTPEEDDLILEAVKESPFKASGELAAMLKDKTGKTLHPSTIRRRLIKNSNANSNANKK
;
A
#
# COMPACT_ATOMS: atom_id res chain seq x y z
N MET A 1 -27.14 -4.42 -13.27
CA MET A 1 -25.82 -3.80 -13.55
C MET A 1 -24.79 -4.91 -13.74
N ALA A 2 -24.23 -5.08 -14.93
CA ALA A 2 -23.16 -6.05 -15.16
C ALA A 2 -21.87 -5.60 -14.46
N PRO A 3 -21.06 -6.51 -13.88
CA PRO A 3 -19.81 -6.12 -13.25
C PRO A 3 -18.88 -5.49 -14.29
N LYS A 4 -18.52 -4.21 -14.08
CA LYS A 4 -17.77 -3.40 -15.06
C LYS A 4 -16.40 -4.00 -15.41
N HIS A 5 -15.84 -4.90 -14.59
CA HIS A 5 -14.57 -5.58 -14.86
C HIS A 5 -14.54 -7.01 -14.29
N LYS A 6 -14.19 -8.01 -15.12
CA LYS A 6 -13.84 -9.37 -14.64
C LYS A 6 -12.50 -9.28 -13.90
N LEU A 7 -12.48 -9.64 -12.62
CA LEU A 7 -11.23 -9.82 -11.88
C LEU A 7 -10.61 -11.16 -12.28
N LEU A 8 -9.49 -11.12 -12.99
CA LEU A 8 -8.76 -12.35 -13.34
C LEU A 8 -7.98 -12.87 -12.13
N THR A 9 -8.25 -14.12 -11.78
CA THR A 9 -7.55 -14.88 -10.74
C THR A 9 -6.12 -15.22 -11.16
N CYS A 10 -5.31 -15.76 -10.24
CA CYS A 10 -3.97 -16.27 -10.60
C CYS A 10 -4.04 -17.41 -11.62
N CYS A 11 -5.04 -18.29 -11.51
CA CYS A 11 -5.26 -19.40 -12.44
C CYS A 11 -5.58 -18.89 -13.86
N ASP A 12 -6.47 -17.90 -13.98
CA ASP A 12 -6.78 -17.29 -15.28
C ASP A 12 -5.53 -16.70 -15.96
N ARG A 13 -4.62 -16.11 -15.16
CA ARG A 13 -3.37 -15.53 -15.66
C ARG A 13 -2.36 -16.59 -16.10
N ALA A 14 -2.27 -17.69 -15.36
CA ALA A 14 -1.43 -18.83 -15.73
C ALA A 14 -1.94 -19.45 -17.03
N GLN A 15 -3.26 -19.61 -17.17
CA GLN A 15 -3.88 -20.11 -18.40
C GLN A 15 -3.61 -19.18 -19.60
N ILE A 16 -3.66 -17.85 -19.40
CA ILE A 16 -3.29 -16.89 -20.44
C ILE A 16 -1.82 -17.04 -20.86
N MET A 17 -0.88 -17.24 -19.91
CA MET A 17 0.52 -17.47 -20.27
C MET A 17 0.71 -18.80 -20.98
N ALA A 18 0.05 -19.88 -20.55
CA ALA A 18 0.13 -21.17 -21.24
C ALA A 18 -0.32 -21.06 -22.70
N PHE A 19 -1.36 -20.26 -22.99
CA PHE A 19 -1.77 -20.00 -24.38
C PHE A 19 -0.77 -19.11 -25.14
N ASP A 20 -0.17 -18.12 -24.49
CA ASP A 20 0.87 -17.25 -25.10
C ASP A 20 2.13 -18.07 -25.42
N GLU A 21 2.55 -18.96 -24.52
CA GLU A 21 3.65 -19.93 -24.70
C GLU A 21 3.37 -20.95 -25.80
N ALA A 22 2.11 -21.39 -25.94
CA ALA A 22 1.66 -22.23 -27.05
C ALA A 22 1.57 -21.48 -28.40
N GLY A 23 1.96 -20.20 -28.46
CA GLY A 23 2.01 -19.41 -29.69
C GLY A 23 0.65 -18.90 -30.17
N TRP A 24 -0.39 -18.89 -29.32
CA TRP A 24 -1.70 -18.39 -29.74
C TRP A 24 -1.69 -16.88 -29.91
N THR A 25 -2.40 -16.39 -30.92
CA THR A 25 -2.56 -14.94 -31.09
C THR A 25 -3.37 -14.36 -29.92
N ARG A 26 -2.97 -13.19 -29.45
CA ARG A 26 -3.63 -12.50 -28.31
C ARG A 26 -5.14 -12.27 -28.53
N GLN A 27 -5.58 -12.14 -29.79
CA GLN A 27 -6.99 -12.04 -30.15
C GLN A 27 -7.73 -13.37 -29.91
N LYS A 28 -7.12 -14.50 -30.26
CA LYS A 28 -7.67 -15.84 -30.00
C LYS A 28 -7.81 -16.11 -28.50
N ILE A 29 -6.81 -15.71 -27.72
CA ILE A 29 -6.83 -15.82 -26.24
C ILE A 29 -7.95 -14.94 -25.65
N ALA A 30 -8.08 -13.71 -26.13
CA ALA A 30 -9.12 -12.78 -25.70
C ALA A 30 -10.54 -13.35 -25.92
N ASN A 31 -10.79 -13.92 -27.10
CA ASN A 31 -12.07 -14.55 -27.44
C ASN A 31 -12.34 -15.78 -26.54
N ARG A 32 -11.33 -16.62 -26.33
CA ARG A 32 -11.44 -17.83 -25.48
C ARG A 32 -11.74 -17.48 -24.01
N MET A 33 -11.04 -16.49 -23.46
CA MET A 33 -11.15 -16.11 -22.05
C MET A 33 -12.29 -15.11 -21.76
N LYS A 34 -12.95 -14.60 -22.81
CA LYS A 34 -13.96 -13.51 -22.76
C LYS A 34 -13.41 -12.26 -22.06
N VAL A 35 -12.17 -11.89 -22.41
CA VAL A 35 -11.42 -10.77 -21.83
C VAL A 35 -10.87 -9.91 -22.95
N SER A 36 -10.76 -8.59 -22.75
CA SER A 36 -10.27 -7.69 -23.81
C SER A 36 -8.81 -7.99 -24.20
N LYS A 37 -8.49 -7.86 -25.49
CA LYS A 37 -7.12 -7.98 -26.03
C LYS A 37 -6.11 -7.13 -25.25
N ARG A 38 -6.50 -5.91 -24.86
CA ARG A 38 -5.68 -4.98 -24.05
C ARG A 38 -5.32 -5.56 -22.68
N THR A 39 -6.23 -6.32 -22.07
CA THR A 39 -5.99 -6.98 -20.78
C THR A 39 -4.99 -8.12 -20.94
N ILE A 40 -5.13 -8.94 -21.99
CA ILE A 40 -4.16 -10.00 -22.33
C ILE A 40 -2.76 -9.40 -22.51
N GLN A 41 -2.63 -8.37 -23.36
CA GLN A 41 -1.35 -7.69 -23.60
C GLN A 41 -0.72 -7.14 -22.31
N ARG A 42 -1.54 -6.55 -21.42
CA ARG A 42 -1.09 -6.04 -20.12
C ARG A 42 -0.56 -7.15 -19.23
N ILE A 43 -1.21 -8.32 -19.23
CA ILE A 43 -0.81 -9.47 -18.40
C ILE A 43 0.50 -10.06 -18.94
N VAL A 44 0.62 -10.29 -20.24
CA VAL A 44 1.86 -10.80 -20.88
C VAL A 44 3.04 -9.87 -20.61
N LYS A 45 2.89 -8.56 -20.87
CA LYS A 45 3.94 -7.57 -20.63
C LYS A 45 4.37 -7.53 -19.16
N ARG A 46 3.42 -7.65 -18.23
CA ARG A 46 3.71 -7.67 -16.79
C ARG A 46 4.45 -8.95 -16.38
N PHE A 47 4.04 -10.10 -16.92
CA PHE A 47 4.69 -11.38 -16.63
C PHE A 47 6.15 -11.38 -17.06
N GLN A 48 6.48 -10.82 -18.23
CA GLN A 48 7.86 -10.69 -18.70
C GLN A 48 8.75 -9.88 -17.74
N GLY A 49 8.23 -8.82 -17.13
CA GLY A 49 9.00 -7.99 -16.18
C GLY A 49 9.08 -8.54 -14.75
N GLN A 50 8.01 -9.16 -14.24
CA GLN A 50 7.92 -9.59 -12.83
C GLN A 50 8.06 -11.10 -12.60
N ARG A 51 7.89 -11.92 -13.66
CA ARG A 51 7.79 -13.39 -13.61
C ARG A 51 6.84 -13.90 -12.52
N SER A 52 5.71 -13.22 -12.33
CA SER A 52 4.73 -13.57 -11.29
C SER A 52 3.30 -13.48 -11.79
N PHE A 53 2.49 -14.49 -11.44
CA PHE A 53 1.05 -14.55 -11.71
C PHE A 53 0.20 -13.88 -10.62
N LYS A 54 0.82 -13.44 -9.53
CA LYS A 54 0.09 -12.85 -8.39
C LYS A 54 -0.53 -11.52 -8.80
N ILE A 55 -1.78 -11.31 -8.40
CA ILE A 55 -2.41 -9.99 -8.48
C ILE A 55 -1.62 -9.07 -7.57
N GLN A 56 -1.13 -7.95 -8.10
CA GLN A 56 -0.47 -6.95 -7.30
C GLN A 56 -1.49 -6.38 -6.31
N LYS A 57 -1.22 -6.55 -5.00
CA LYS A 57 -2.01 -5.88 -3.97
C LYS A 57 -2.00 -4.38 -4.26
N PHE A 58 -3.17 -3.76 -4.30
CA PHE A 58 -3.27 -2.32 -4.44
C PHE A 58 -2.56 -1.70 -3.24
N LYS A 59 -1.45 -1.01 -3.49
CA LYS A 59 -0.80 -0.19 -2.47
C LYS A 59 -1.62 1.10 -2.40
N THR A 60 -2.46 1.19 -1.39
CA THR A 60 -3.28 2.38 -1.18
C THR A 60 -2.51 3.42 -0.39
N GLY A 61 -2.62 4.67 -0.83
CA GLY A 61 -2.17 5.84 -0.08
C GLY A 61 -0.69 6.17 -0.22
N ARG A 62 -0.33 7.34 0.33
CA ARG A 62 1.04 7.84 0.38
C ARG A 62 1.83 7.04 1.42
N LYS A 63 3.07 6.66 1.09
CA LYS A 63 4.00 6.07 2.06
C LYS A 63 4.11 6.99 3.28
N ARG A 64 4.24 6.38 4.46
CA ARG A 64 4.41 7.11 5.72
C ARG A 64 5.67 7.97 5.66
N LYS A 65 5.59 9.18 6.23
CA LYS A 65 6.75 10.05 6.41
C LYS A 65 7.62 9.60 7.60
N THR A 66 7.00 9.06 8.64
CA THR A 66 7.69 8.57 9.84
C THR A 66 7.88 7.06 9.85
N THR A 67 9.04 6.62 10.35
CA THR A 67 9.34 5.23 10.71
C THR A 67 8.67 4.85 12.04
N PRO A 68 8.64 3.56 12.43
CA PRO A 68 8.18 3.15 13.76
C PRO A 68 9.02 3.77 14.89
N GLU A 69 10.36 3.71 14.77
CA GLU A 69 11.29 4.29 15.75
C GLU A 69 11.05 5.80 15.96
N GLU A 70 10.75 6.53 14.89
CA GLU A 70 10.40 7.95 14.97
C GLU A 70 9.06 8.21 15.65
N ASP A 71 8.10 7.27 15.54
CA ASP A 71 6.86 7.36 16.29
C ASP A 71 7.10 7.14 17.79
N ASP A 72 8.06 6.29 18.17
CA ASP A 72 8.44 6.07 19.56
C ASP A 72 9.13 7.31 20.14
N LEU A 73 10.03 7.95 19.38
CA LEU A 73 10.62 9.24 19.75
C LEU A 73 9.57 10.34 19.93
N ILE A 74 8.51 10.35 19.10
CA ILE A 74 7.38 11.26 19.28
C ILE A 74 6.70 11.01 20.63
N LEU A 75 6.50 9.75 21.00
CA LEU A 75 5.85 9.39 22.27
C LEU A 75 6.73 9.75 23.47
N GLU A 76 8.03 9.52 23.39
CA GLU A 76 9.00 9.90 24.42
C GLU A 76 9.04 11.42 24.61
N ALA A 77 9.10 12.19 23.52
CA ALA A 77 9.07 13.65 23.60
C ALA A 77 7.78 14.18 24.27
N VAL A 78 6.65 13.48 24.09
CA VAL A 78 5.40 13.82 24.79
C VAL A 78 5.43 13.40 26.25
N LYS A 79 6.03 12.25 26.59
CA LYS A 79 6.20 11.83 27.99
C LYS A 79 7.08 12.80 28.77
N GLU A 80 8.16 13.28 28.16
CA GLU A 80 9.05 14.30 28.74
C GLU A 80 8.36 15.66 28.91
N SER A 81 7.40 16.00 28.05
CA SER A 81 6.74 17.30 28.05
C SER A 81 5.26 17.20 27.62
N PRO A 82 4.37 16.75 28.52
CA PRO A 82 2.98 16.40 28.16
C PRO A 82 2.12 17.58 27.67
N PHE A 83 2.42 18.79 28.13
CA PHE A 83 1.62 19.99 27.86
C PHE A 83 2.10 20.82 26.66
N LYS A 84 3.21 20.42 26.00
CA LYS A 84 3.76 21.17 24.86
C LYS A 84 2.88 21.04 23.62
N ALA A 85 2.83 22.11 22.84
CA ALA A 85 2.06 22.12 21.60
C ALA A 85 2.72 21.25 20.53
N SER A 86 1.92 20.68 19.62
CA SER A 86 2.46 19.86 18.52
C SER A 86 3.42 20.62 17.59
N GLY A 87 3.34 21.94 17.53
CA GLY A 87 4.30 22.79 16.80
C GLY A 87 5.68 22.80 17.46
N GLU A 88 5.72 22.96 18.78
CA GLU A 88 6.96 22.94 19.57
C GLU A 88 7.61 21.56 19.53
N LEU A 89 6.81 20.49 19.66
CA LEU A 89 7.28 19.12 19.52
C LEU A 89 7.87 18.87 18.12
N ALA A 90 7.29 19.46 17.08
CA ALA A 90 7.82 19.34 15.73
C ALA A 90 9.19 20.02 15.58
N ALA A 91 9.39 21.18 16.22
CA ALA A 91 10.70 21.84 16.25
C ALA A 91 11.74 20.98 17.00
N MET A 92 11.41 20.52 18.20
CA MET A 92 12.29 19.63 18.99
C MET A 92 12.68 18.35 18.24
N LEU A 93 11.73 17.73 17.55
CA LEU A 93 11.99 16.51 16.76
C LEU A 93 12.77 16.80 15.48
N LYS A 94 12.60 17.98 14.90
CA LYS A 94 13.40 18.41 13.75
C LYS A 94 14.87 18.55 14.14
N ASP A 95 15.16 19.09 15.33
CA ASP A 95 16.53 19.22 15.81
C ASP A 95 17.16 17.85 16.13
N LYS A 96 16.39 16.92 16.70
CA LYS A 96 16.87 15.55 16.99
C LYS A 96 17.02 14.66 15.75
N THR A 97 16.10 14.74 14.79
CA THR A 97 15.96 13.77 13.68
C THR A 97 16.35 14.36 12.31
N GLY A 98 16.55 15.68 12.22
CA GLY A 98 16.74 16.40 10.95
C GLY A 98 15.50 16.45 10.04
N LYS A 99 14.35 15.89 10.47
CA LYS A 99 13.14 15.76 9.64
C LYS A 99 12.08 16.77 10.02
N THR A 100 11.67 17.58 9.05
CA THR A 100 10.54 18.50 9.21
C THR A 100 9.21 17.73 9.22
N LEU A 101 8.63 17.51 10.39
CA LEU A 101 7.30 16.93 10.54
C LEU A 101 6.24 18.03 10.66
N HIS A 102 5.10 17.86 9.99
CA HIS A 102 3.98 18.78 10.18
C HIS A 102 3.30 18.47 11.53
N PRO A 103 2.84 19.45 12.31
CA PRO A 103 2.19 19.22 13.61
C PRO A 103 1.01 18.23 13.54
N SER A 104 0.24 18.26 12.44
CA SER A 104 -0.84 17.28 12.21
C SER A 104 -0.35 15.83 12.08
N THR A 105 0.90 15.60 11.66
CA THR A 105 1.50 14.25 11.61
C THR A 105 1.69 13.74 13.03
N ILE A 106 2.26 14.57 13.92
CA ILE A 106 2.46 14.25 15.34
C ILE A 106 1.12 13.93 16.00
N ARG A 107 0.13 14.81 15.86
CA ARG A 107 -1.22 14.57 16.41
C ARG A 107 -1.83 13.26 15.93
N ARG A 108 -1.71 12.93 14.63
CA ARG A 108 -2.19 11.64 14.10
C ARG A 108 -1.46 10.44 14.71
N ARG A 109 -0.16 10.55 15.00
CA ARG A 109 0.60 9.47 15.67
C ARG A 109 0.13 9.29 17.11
N LEU A 110 -0.04 10.37 17.84
CA LEU A 110 -0.55 10.34 19.21
C LEU A 110 -1.94 9.72 19.30
N ILE A 111 -2.88 10.16 18.44
CA ILE A 111 -4.23 9.58 18.38
C ILE A 111 -4.18 8.10 18.02
N LYS A 112 -3.37 7.71 17.03
CA LYS A 112 -3.26 6.31 16.61
C LYS A 112 -2.76 5.42 17.76
N ASN A 113 -1.76 5.87 18.51
CA ASN A 113 -1.20 5.11 19.62
C ASN A 113 -2.15 5.08 20.84
N SER A 114 -2.82 6.19 21.14
CA SER A 114 -3.87 6.23 22.18
C SER A 114 -5.01 5.25 21.88
N ASN A 115 -5.49 5.23 20.64
CA ASN A 115 -6.54 4.30 20.20
C ASN A 115 -6.07 2.83 20.14
N ALA A 116 -4.77 2.57 20.00
CA ALA A 116 -4.24 1.22 20.10
C ALA A 116 -4.29 0.71 21.55
N ASN A 117 -3.96 1.56 22.53
CA ASN A 117 -4.02 1.21 23.96
C ASN A 117 -5.45 1.01 24.47
N SER A 118 -6.41 1.82 24.02
CA SER A 118 -7.82 1.68 24.44
C SER A 118 -8.49 0.40 23.92
N ASN A 119 -8.04 -0.12 22.76
CA ASN A 119 -8.51 -1.40 22.23
C ASN A 119 -7.79 -2.62 22.85
N ALA A 120 -6.56 -2.45 23.35
CA ALA A 120 -5.83 -3.49 24.06
C ALA A 120 -6.43 -3.78 25.45
N ASN A 121 -6.95 -2.76 26.14
CA ASN A 121 -7.62 -2.88 27.45
C ASN A 121 -9.07 -3.38 27.38
N LYS A 122 -9.56 -3.73 26.18
CA LYS A 122 -10.96 -4.15 25.94
C LYS A 122 -11.10 -5.65 25.66
N LYS A 123 -10.07 -6.44 25.96
CA LYS A 123 -10.05 -7.90 25.84
C LYS A 123 -9.90 -8.55 27.20
#